data_AF-A0A2S7L0I5-F1
#
_entry.id   AF-A0A2S7L0I5-F1
#
_cell.length_a   1.000
_cell.length_b   1.000
_cell.length_c   1.000
_cell.angle_alpha   90.00
_cell.angle_beta   90.00
_cell.angle_gamma   90.00
#
_symmetry.space_group_name_H-M   'P 1'
#
loop_
_entity.id
_entity.type
_entity.pdbx_description
1 polymer ?
#
loop_
_entity_poly.entity_id
_entity_poly.type
_entity_poly.pdbx_seq_one_letter_code
_entity_poly.pdbx_strand_id
1 'polypeptide(L)' 'MFRKKRKRIETLFSQLCDQFKIRNNYAKTFEGFKTRILSKLTALTIIQYINKFVFNRNINNLKVNIV' A
#
# COMPACT_ATOMS: atom_id res chain seq x y z
N MET A 1 17.58 5.17 16.88
CA MET A 1 16.56 5.93 16.10
C MET A 1 16.31 5.36 14.70
N PHE A 2 17.35 5.06 13.91
CA PHE A 2 17.22 4.57 12.52
C PHE A 2 16.51 3.21 12.35
N ARG A 3 16.67 2.30 13.32
CA ARG A 3 16.06 0.94 13.26
C ARG A 3 14.54 0.97 13.10
N LYS A 4 13.84 1.86 13.82
CA LYS A 4 12.36 1.97 13.74
C LYS A 4 11.90 2.49 12.38
N LYS A 5 12.60 3.48 11.81
CA LYS A 5 12.29 4.02 10.48
C LYS A 5 12.50 2.98 9.38
N ARG A 6 13.63 2.25 9.41
CA ARG A 6 13.93 1.18 8.45
C ARG A 6 12.88 0.09 8.46
N LYS A 7 12.54 -0.42 9.65
CA LYS A 7 11.53 -1.49 9.80
C LYS A 7 10.17 -1.06 9.25
N ARG A 8 9.81 0.22 9.37
CA ARG A 8 8.57 0.76 8.80
C ARG A 8 8.59 0.79 7.27
N ILE A 9 9.71 1.17 6.67
CA ILE A 9 9.92 1.14 5.22
C ILE A 9 9.83 -0.30 4.70
N GLU A 10 10.55 -1.23 5.33
CA GLU A 10 10.52 -2.66 4.97
C GLU A 10 9.11 -3.25 5.06
N THR A 11 8.38 -2.94 6.14
CA THR A 11 6.98 -3.39 6.33
C THR A 11 6.08 -2.86 5.21
N LEU A 12 6.20 -1.58 4.87
CA LEU A 12 5.38 -0.95 3.82
C LEU A 12 5.69 -1.54 2.43
N PHE A 13 6.96 -1.82 2.13
CA PHE A 13 7.36 -2.47 0.88
C PHE A 13 6.90 -3.93 0.79
N SER A 14 7.01 -4.72 1.86
CA SER A 14 6.47 -6.09 1.89
C SER A 14 4.96 -6.07 1.64
N GLN A 15 4.23 -5.14 2.26
CA GLN A 15 2.80 -4.99 2.03
C GLN A 15 2.45 -4.62 0.57
N LEU A 16 3.20 -3.73 -0.06
CA LEU A 16 3.02 -3.41 -1.48
C LEU A 16 3.30 -4.60 -2.40
N CYS A 17 4.31 -5.41 -2.08
CA CYS A 17 4.63 -6.62 -2.82
C CYS A 17 3.57 -7.70 -2.66
N ASP A 18 3.12 -7.97 -1.44
CA ASP A 18 2.28 -9.14 -1.16
C ASP A 18 0.79 -8.82 -1.42
N GLN A 19 0.29 -7.66 -0.96
CA GLN A 19 -1.14 -7.33 -1.01
C GLN A 19 -1.52 -6.71 -2.35
N PHE A 20 -0.74 -5.72 -2.80
CA PHE A 20 -1.02 -5.02 -4.05
C PHE A 20 -0.35 -5.67 -5.27
N LYS A 21 0.45 -6.73 -5.05
CA LYS A 21 1.23 -7.41 -6.09
C LYS A 21 1.94 -6.40 -7.00
N ILE A 22 2.59 -5.39 -6.42
CA ILE A 22 3.11 -4.22 -7.16
C ILE A 22 4.07 -4.61 -8.30
N ARG A 23 4.81 -5.71 -8.11
CA ARG A 23 5.77 -6.27 -9.08
C ARG A 23 5.11 -6.88 -10.32
N ASN A 24 3.85 -7.28 -10.24
CA ASN A 24 3.16 -7.91 -11.37
C ASN A 24 2.49 -6.82 -12.21
N ASN A 25 2.93 -6.73 -13.47
CA ASN A 25 2.33 -5.86 -14.48
C ASN A 25 1.82 -6.67 -15.67
N TYR A 26 0.54 -6.49 -15.99
CA TYR A 26 -0.10 -7.06 -17.18
C TYR A 26 -0.48 -5.99 -18.21
N ALA A 27 -0.10 -4.72 -17.99
CA ALA A 27 -0.38 -3.66 -18.94
C ALA A 27 0.54 -3.79 -20.15
N LYS A 28 -0.03 -3.71 -21.36
CA LYS A 28 0.68 -3.80 -22.64
C LYS A 28 1.16 -2.43 -23.16
N THR A 29 0.81 -1.35 -22.46
CA THR A 29 1.18 0.03 -22.80
C THR A 29 1.82 0.72 -21.60
N PHE A 30 2.67 1.70 -21.87
CA PHE A 30 3.34 2.51 -20.84
C PHE A 30 2.34 3.32 -20.00
N GLU A 31 1.31 3.89 -20.64
CA GLU A 31 0.25 4.60 -19.95
C GLU A 31 -0.49 3.69 -18.96
N GLY A 32 -0.87 2.48 -19.40
CA GLY A 32 -1.50 1.50 -18.52
C GLY A 32 -0.61 1.08 -17.35
N PHE A 33 0.71 0.98 -17.57
CA PHE A 33 1.67 0.74 -16.51
C PHE A 33 1.70 1.87 -15.48
N LYS A 34 1.80 3.13 -15.93
CA LYS A 34 1.77 4.32 -15.06
C LYS A 34 0.49 4.37 -14.23
N THR A 35 -0.66 4.19 -14.87
CA THR A 35 -1.97 4.22 -14.20
C THR A 35 -2.10 3.09 -13.17
N ARG A 36 -1.56 1.89 -13.45
CA ARG A 36 -1.59 0.76 -12.53
C ARG A 36 -0.68 0.92 -11.32
N ILE A 37 0.50 1.53 -11.48
CA ILE A 37 1.35 1.86 -10.33
C ILE A 37 0.66 2.91 -9.47
N LEU A 38 0.14 3.97 -10.09
CA LEU A 38 -0.56 5.04 -9.39
C LEU A 38 -1.75 4.50 -8.60
N SER A 39 -2.60 3.67 -9.21
CA SER A 39 -3.77 3.11 -8.54
C SER A 39 -3.42 2.24 -7.33
N LYS A 40 -2.35 1.44 -7.40
CA LYS A 40 -1.87 0.63 -6.27
C LYS A 40 -1.34 1.50 -5.12
N LEU A 41 -0.63 2.58 -5.43
CA LEU A 41 -0.16 3.54 -4.42
C LEU A 41 -1.33 4.30 -3.77
N THR A 42 -2.29 4.76 -4.58
CA THR A 42 -3.49 5.45 -4.09
C THR A 42 -4.36 4.52 -3.24
N ALA A 43 -4.50 3.26 -3.61
CA ALA A 43 -5.24 2.30 -2.80
C ALA A 43 -4.57 2.07 -1.43
N LEU A 44 -3.24 2.01 -1.37
CA LEU A 44 -2.50 1.95 -0.11
C LEU A 44 -2.79 3.16 0.79
N THR A 45 -2.72 4.38 0.24
CA THR A 45 -2.93 5.60 1.01
C THR A 45 -4.37 5.74 1.49
N ILE A 46 -5.36 5.35 0.67
CA ILE A 46 -6.77 5.36 1.05
C ILE A 46 -7.03 4.38 2.20
N ILE A 47 -6.50 3.16 2.17
CA ILE A 47 -6.70 2.18 3.26
C ILE A 47 -6.04 2.68 4.55
N GLN A 48 -4.85 3.28 4.47
CA GLN A 48 -4.17 3.88 5.61
C GLN A 48 -4.97 5.04 6.20
N TYR A 49 -5.54 5.88 5.33
CA TYR A 49 -6.41 6.98 5.71
C TYR A 49 -7.66 6.48 6.43
N ILE A 50 -8.41 5.56 5.81
CA ILE A 50 -9.64 5.00 6.39
C ILE A 50 -9.36 4.36 7.76
N ASN A 51 -8.31 3.55 7.86
CA ASN A 51 -7.95 2.93 9.14
C ASN A 51 -7.69 3.96 10.24
N LYS A 52 -6.99 5.05 9.92
CA LYS A 52 -6.62 6.03 10.95
C LYS A 52 -7.73 7.03 11.27
N PHE A 53 -8.44 7.51 10.26
CA PHE A 53 -9.39 8.61 10.40
C PHE A 53 -10.82 8.12 10.64
N VAL A 54 -11.22 6.98 10.05
CA VAL A 54 -12.57 6.44 10.21
C VAL A 54 -12.64 5.45 11.37
N PHE A 55 -11.69 4.51 11.44
CA PHE A 55 -11.71 3.43 12.44
C PHE A 55 -10.80 3.67 13.66
N ASN A 56 -10.01 4.75 13.67
CA ASN A 56 -8.99 5.04 14.69
C ASN A 56 -8.02 3.88 15.00
N ARG A 57 -7.78 3.02 14.01
CA ARG A 57 -6.86 1.87 14.06
C ARG A 57 -5.44 2.31 13.70
N ASN A 58 -4.48 1.43 13.95
CA ASN A 58 -3.09 1.65 13.54
C ASN A 58 -2.96 1.64 12.01
N ILE A 59 -2.20 2.58 11.47
CA ILE A 59 -1.97 2.80 10.02
C ILE A 59 -1.38 1.56 9.34
N ASN A 60 -0.62 0.75 10.07
CA ASN A 60 0.09 -0.41 9.51
C ASN A 60 -0.84 -1.60 9.19
N ASN A 61 -2.10 -1.57 9.63
CA ASN A 61 -3.04 -2.67 9.45
C ASN A 61 -3.76 -2.58 8.08
N LEU A 62 -3.10 -3.01 7.01
CA LEU A 62 -3.69 -2.98 5.66
C LEU A 62 -4.62 -4.16 5.36
N LYS A 63 -4.39 -5.32 6.00
CA LYS A 63 -5.28 -6.48 5.93
C LYS A 63 -6.36 -6.33 6.99
N VAL A 64 -7.26 -5.39 6.77
CA VAL A 64 -8.37 -5.13 7.68
C VAL A 64 -9.64 -5.32 6.90
N ASN A 65 -10.58 -6.07 7.46
CA ASN A 65 -11.90 -6.15 6.88
C ASN A 65 -12.56 -4.78 7.07
N ILE A 66 -12.85 -4.10 5.95
CA ILE A 66 -13.48 -2.78 5.94
C ILE A 66 -15.01 -2.95 6.03
N VAL A 67 -15.53 -4.19 5.88
CA VAL A 67 -16.95 -4.58 5.97
C VAL A 67 -17.15 -5.64 7.04
#